data_AF-A0A916S0E6-F1
#
_entry.id   AF-A0A916S0E6-F1
#
_cell.length_a   1.000
_cell.length_b   1.000
_cell.length_c   1.000
_cell.angle_alpha   90.00
_cell.angle_beta   90.00
_cell.angle_gamma   90.00
#
_symmetry.space_group_name_H-M   'P 1'
#
loop_
_entity.id
_entity.type
_entity.pdbx_description
1 polymer ?
#
loop_
_entity_poly.entity_id
_entity_poly.type
_entity_poly.pdbx_seq_one_letter_code
_entity_poly.pdbx_strand_id
1 'polypeptide(L)'
;MKKFLLSAVCAALLSTGVAMAQVSIRIGPPPPPREVVPVRPVGHPDWVWQQGYQRWDGRRYVWVPGTYVAPPYRGARWVPGHWRNGGPRGWVWVPGHWRRR
;
A
#
# COMPACT_ATOMS: atom_id res chain seq x y z
N MET A 1 1.01 63.45 3.66
CA MET A 1 1.00 62.46 4.77
C MET A 1 0.03 61.29 4.52
N LYS A 2 -1.24 61.52 4.13
CA LYS A 2 -2.26 60.47 3.91
C LYS A 2 -1.95 59.44 2.78
N LYS A 3 -1.20 59.84 1.75
CA LYS A 3 -0.82 58.99 0.59
C LYS A 3 0.26 57.94 0.92
N PHE A 4 1.13 58.25 1.88
CA PHE A 4 2.21 57.36 2.33
C PHE A 4 1.68 56.26 3.26
N LEU A 5 0.66 56.56 4.07
CA LEU A 5 -0.03 55.57 4.89
C LEU A 5 -0.76 54.51 4.05
N LEU A 6 -1.42 54.91 2.95
CA LEU A 6 -2.06 53.92 2.06
C LEU A 6 -1.05 53.01 1.36
N SER A 7 0.10 53.55 0.96
CA SER A 7 1.14 52.74 0.27
C SER A 7 1.80 51.73 1.21
N ALA A 8 2.00 52.09 2.48
CA ALA A 8 2.52 51.17 3.49
C ALA A 8 1.53 50.03 3.81
N VAL A 9 0.22 50.30 3.82
CA VAL A 9 -0.82 49.29 4.04
C VAL A 9 -0.91 48.31 2.85
N CYS A 10 -0.81 48.79 1.61
CA CYS A 10 -0.79 47.91 0.43
C CYS A 10 0.46 47.00 0.40
N ALA A 11 1.63 47.52 0.79
CA ALA A 11 2.85 46.72 0.84
C ALA A 11 2.80 45.62 1.91
N ALA A 12 2.16 45.90 3.06
CA ALA A 12 1.96 44.92 4.12
C ALA A 12 0.97 43.80 3.74
N LEU A 13 -0.04 44.09 2.91
CA LEU A 13 -1.03 43.10 2.45
C LEU A 13 -0.51 42.13 1.38
N LEU A 14 0.61 42.47 0.71
CA LEU A 14 1.20 41.66 -0.36
C LEU A 14 2.18 40.58 0.13
N SER A 15 2.52 40.54 1.42
CA SER A 15 3.56 39.64 1.97
C SER A 15 3.03 38.35 2.62
N THR A 16 1.71 38.20 2.78
CA THR A 16 1.06 36.98 3.26
C THR A 16 0.73 36.04 2.11
N GLY A 17 1.66 35.15 1.74
CA GLY A 17 1.31 34.15 0.71
C GLY A 17 2.38 33.17 0.26
N VAL A 18 3.37 32.80 1.07
CA VAL A 18 4.17 31.61 0.77
C VAL A 18 3.36 30.37 1.13
N ALA A 19 2.55 29.90 0.18
CA ALA A 19 1.92 28.59 0.25
C ALA A 19 3.02 27.53 0.21
N MET A 20 3.36 26.97 1.37
CA MET A 20 4.29 25.84 1.49
C MET A 20 3.63 24.58 0.93
N ALA A 21 3.71 24.40 -0.40
CA ALA A 21 3.28 23.18 -1.06
C ALA A 21 4.26 22.05 -0.68
N GLN A 22 3.92 21.25 0.33
CA GLN A 22 4.67 20.04 0.66
C GLN A 22 4.33 18.95 -0.37
N VAL A 23 5.23 18.73 -1.32
CA VAL A 23 5.16 17.57 -2.23
C VAL A 23 5.57 16.33 -1.44
N SER A 24 4.59 15.55 -1.00
CA SER A 24 4.85 14.24 -0.39
C SER A 24 4.84 13.15 -1.47
N ILE A 25 6.02 12.65 -1.83
CA ILE A 25 6.13 11.52 -2.74
C ILE A 25 5.99 10.24 -1.90
N ARG A 26 4.77 9.70 -1.83
CA ARG A 26 4.53 8.38 -1.24
C ARG A 26 4.86 7.31 -2.28
N ILE A 27 6.11 6.85 -2.29
CA ILE A 27 6.54 5.73 -3.14
C ILE A 27 5.87 4.45 -2.61
N GLY A 28 4.94 3.89 -3.37
CA GLY A 28 4.36 2.58 -3.08
C GLY A 28 5.39 1.45 -3.20
N PRO A 29 5.07 0.21 -2.75
CA PRO A 29 5.93 -0.94 -3.01
C PRO A 29 6.21 -1.06 -4.51
N PRO A 30 7.43 -1.43 -4.93
CA PRO A 30 7.69 -1.69 -6.34
C PRO A 30 6.77 -2.81 -6.84
N PRO A 31 6.41 -2.82 -8.15
CA PRO A 31 5.63 -3.89 -8.72
C PRO A 31 6.22 -5.26 -8.34
N PRO A 32 5.39 -6.25 -7.96
CA PRO A 32 5.89 -7.57 -7.64
C PRO A 32 6.59 -8.16 -8.88
N PRO A 33 7.70 -8.90 -8.70
CA PRO A 33 8.29 -9.64 -9.80
C PRO A 33 7.28 -10.65 -10.34
N ARG A 34 7.44 -11.04 -11.61
CA ARG A 34 6.67 -12.16 -12.17
C ARG A 34 7.09 -13.43 -11.44
N GLU A 35 6.21 -13.95 -10.60
CA GLU A 35 6.42 -15.18 -9.87
C GLU A 35 5.86 -16.36 -10.66
N VAL A 36 6.74 -17.33 -10.98
CA VAL A 36 6.32 -18.61 -11.54
C VAL A 36 5.86 -19.48 -10.38
N VAL A 37 4.58 -19.88 -10.40
CA VAL A 37 4.04 -20.82 -9.42
C VAL A 37 4.64 -22.20 -9.69
N PRO A 38 5.43 -22.78 -8.78
CA PRO A 38 6.00 -24.11 -8.97
C PRO A 38 4.90 -25.16 -8.99
N VAL A 39 5.25 -26.37 -9.45
CA VAL A 39 4.31 -27.50 -9.39
C VAL A 39 3.98 -27.81 -7.93
N ARG A 40 2.69 -28.07 -7.66
CA ARG A 40 2.23 -28.47 -6.33
C ARG A 40 2.97 -29.72 -5.85
N PRO A 41 3.43 -29.78 -4.60
CA PRO A 41 4.06 -30.98 -4.06
C PRO A 41 3.14 -32.20 -4.14
N VAL A 42 3.65 -33.31 -4.68
CA VAL A 42 2.88 -34.55 -4.91
C VAL A 42 2.34 -35.14 -3.61
N GLY A 43 3.11 -35.09 -2.53
CA GLY A 43 2.70 -35.58 -1.20
C GLY A 43 1.66 -34.70 -0.50
N HIS A 44 1.32 -33.53 -1.06
CA HIS A 44 0.47 -32.53 -0.42
C HIS A 44 -0.56 -31.93 -1.40
N PRO A 45 -1.51 -32.74 -1.92
CA PRO A 45 -2.49 -32.29 -2.91
C PRO A 45 -3.39 -31.16 -2.39
N ASP A 46 -3.62 -31.10 -1.07
CA ASP A 46 -4.48 -30.08 -0.43
C ASP A 46 -3.76 -28.75 -0.16
N TRP A 47 -2.43 -28.68 -0.32
CA TRP A 47 -1.70 -27.45 -0.02
C TRP A 47 -2.04 -26.34 -0.99
N VAL A 48 -2.26 -25.14 -0.47
CA VAL A 48 -2.68 -24.00 -1.29
C VAL A 48 -1.50 -23.09 -1.53
N TRP A 49 -1.40 -22.53 -2.74
CA TRP A 49 -0.41 -21.52 -3.06
C TRP A 49 -0.76 -20.20 -2.37
N GLN A 50 0.08 -19.75 -1.44
CA GLN A 50 0.09 -18.36 -0.97
C GLN A 50 1.04 -17.57 -1.88
N GLN A 51 0.50 -16.58 -2.58
CA GLN A 51 1.29 -15.68 -3.42
C GLN A 51 2.36 -14.94 -2.62
N GLY A 52 3.50 -14.66 -3.24
CA GLY A 52 4.53 -13.80 -2.67
C GLY A 52 4.04 -12.36 -2.45
N TYR A 53 4.73 -11.64 -1.58
CA TYR A 53 4.37 -10.28 -1.22
C TYR A 53 5.60 -9.42 -0.94
N GLN A 54 5.43 -8.10 -1.06
CA GLN A 54 6.43 -7.14 -0.63
C GLN A 54 6.33 -6.94 0.88
N ARG A 55 7.38 -7.27 1.62
CA ARG A 55 7.49 -7.00 3.06
C ARG A 55 8.33 -5.75 3.27
N TRP A 56 7.87 -4.84 4.13
CA TRP A 56 8.73 -3.74 4.61
C TRP A 56 9.68 -4.29 5.68
N ASP A 57 10.99 -4.10 5.53
CA ASP A 57 12.00 -4.56 6.50
C ASP A 57 12.47 -3.48 7.47
N GLY A 58 11.88 -2.28 7.42
CA GLY A 58 12.31 -1.11 8.19
C GLY A 58 13.10 -0.09 7.37
N ARG A 59 13.67 -0.49 6.22
CA ARG A 59 14.47 0.37 5.34
C ARG A 59 14.01 0.33 3.88
N ARG A 60 13.55 -0.82 3.40
CA ARG A 60 13.09 -1.04 2.02
C ARG A 60 12.02 -2.11 1.94
N TYR A 61 11.35 -2.17 0.80
CA TYR A 61 10.53 -3.32 0.44
C TYR A 61 11.42 -4.47 -0.02
N VAL A 62 11.21 -5.65 0.54
CA VAL A 62 11.84 -6.91 0.14
C VAL A 62 10.78 -7.88 -0.35
N TRP A 63 11.06 -8.53 -1.49
CA TRP A 63 10.19 -9.56 -2.01
C TRP A 63 10.29 -10.83 -1.16
N VAL A 64 9.15 -11.31 -0.68
CA VAL A 64 9.01 -12.62 -0.04
C VAL A 64 8.34 -13.53 -1.05
N PRO A 65 9.02 -14.59 -1.54
CA PRO A 65 8.43 -15.54 -2.46
C PRO A 65 7.20 -16.22 -1.86
N GLY A 66 6.27 -16.57 -2.74
CA GLY A 66 5.12 -17.38 -2.42
C GLY A 66 5.54 -18.79 -1.99
N THR A 67 4.64 -19.44 -1.26
CA THR A 67 4.87 -20.79 -0.78
C THR A 67 3.59 -21.59 -0.78
N TYR A 68 3.71 -22.89 -0.97
CA TYR A 68 2.62 -23.80 -0.64
C TYR A 68 2.51 -23.95 0.88
N VAL A 69 1.28 -24.00 1.37
CA VAL A 69 0.96 -24.13 2.78
C VAL A 69 -0.14 -25.15 3.02
N ALA A 70 -0.06 -25.82 4.17
CA ALA A 70 -1.12 -26.66 4.66
C ALA A 70 -2.36 -25.81 5.01
N PRO A 71 -3.56 -26.18 4.55
CA PRO A 71 -4.80 -25.59 5.05
C PRO A 71 -4.94 -25.87 6.56
N PRO A 72 -5.34 -24.89 7.38
CA PRO A 72 -5.47 -25.08 8.82
C PRO A 72 -6.67 -25.97 9.22
N TYR A 73 -7.63 -26.17 8.32
CA TYR A 73 -8.81 -27.02 8.53
C TYR A 73 -9.42 -27.46 7.20
N ARG A 74 -10.24 -28.50 7.23
CA ARG A 74 -10.96 -29.01 6.05
C ARG A 74 -11.88 -27.93 5.48
N GLY A 75 -11.78 -27.68 4.18
CA GLY A 75 -12.55 -26.64 3.49
C GLY A 75 -12.03 -25.21 3.69
N ALA A 76 -10.82 -25.03 4.23
CA ALA A 76 -10.16 -23.73 4.21
C ALA A 76 -9.75 -23.36 2.78
N ARG A 77 -10.03 -22.11 2.40
CA ARG A 77 -9.59 -21.50 1.14
C ARG A 77 -8.73 -20.28 1.47
N TRP A 78 -7.56 -20.20 0.85
CA TRP A 78 -6.73 -19.00 0.92
C TRP A 78 -7.36 -17.88 0.08
N VAL A 79 -7.52 -16.72 0.70
CA VAL A 79 -7.91 -15.47 0.03
C VAL A 79 -6.67 -14.58 0.00
N PRO A 80 -6.09 -14.29 -1.19
CA PRO A 80 -4.96 -13.38 -1.29
C PRO A 80 -5.30 -11.98 -0.75
N GLY A 81 -4.29 -11.33 -0.19
CA GLY A 81 -4.40 -9.94 0.22
C GLY A 81 -4.67 -9.05 -1.00
N HIS A 82 -5.52 -8.06 -0.84
CA HIS A 82 -5.91 -7.17 -1.94
C HIS A 82 -6.24 -5.78 -1.43
N TRP A 83 -6.07 -4.79 -2.30
CA TRP A 83 -6.57 -3.45 -2.07
C TRP A 83 -8.09 -3.44 -2.27
N ARG A 84 -8.81 -2.95 -1.27
CA ARG A 84 -10.24 -2.73 -1.33
C ARG A 84 -10.52 -1.23 -1.30
N ASN A 85 -11.42 -0.78 -2.16
CA ASN A 85 -11.90 0.60 -2.12
C ASN A 85 -12.71 0.82 -0.83
N GLY A 86 -12.25 1.72 0.04
CA GLY A 86 -12.88 2.08 1.30
C GLY A 86 -13.73 3.36 1.22
N GLY A 87 -14.08 3.82 0.02
CA GLY A 87 -14.85 5.03 -0.21
C GLY A 87 -14.06 6.32 0.08
N PRO A 88 -14.63 7.30 0.81
CA PRO A 88 -13.99 8.60 1.05
C PRO A 88 -12.64 8.54 1.76
N ARG A 89 -12.36 7.44 2.47
CA ARG A 89 -11.09 7.22 3.20
C ARG A 89 -9.98 6.65 2.31
N GLY A 90 -10.26 6.38 1.03
CA GLY A 90 -9.31 5.86 0.06
C GLY A 90 -9.21 4.33 0.04
N TRP A 91 -8.08 3.82 -0.45
CA TRP A 91 -7.81 2.40 -0.57
C TRP A 91 -7.32 1.81 0.76
N VAL A 92 -7.89 0.67 1.15
CA VAL A 92 -7.49 -0.07 2.36
C VAL A 92 -6.92 -1.41 1.95
N TRP A 93 -5.76 -1.76 2.49
CA TRP A 93 -5.18 -3.08 2.32
C TRP A 93 -5.94 -4.10 3.17
N VAL A 94 -6.44 -5.16 2.54
CA VAL A 94 -7.02 -6.31 3.21
C VAL A 94 -5.96 -7.41 3.24
N PRO A 95 -5.44 -7.81 4.42
CA PRO A 95 -4.49 -8.91 4.51
C PRO A 95 -5.06 -10.22 3.98
N GLY A 96 -4.19 -11.04 3.40
CA GLY A 96 -4.55 -12.40 3.02
C GLY A 96 -4.95 -13.22 4.23
N HIS A 97 -5.97 -14.06 4.08
CA HIS A 97 -6.52 -14.83 5.19
C HIS A 97 -7.16 -16.13 4.71
N TRP A 98 -7.30 -17.06 5.64
CA TRP A 98 -8.08 -18.27 5.45
C TRP A 98 -9.56 -17.99 5.64
N ARG A 99 -10.38 -18.45 4.70
CA ARG A 99 -11.83 -18.40 4.80
C ARG A 99 -12.41 -19.79 4.65
N ARG A 100 -13.53 -20.06 5.31
CA ARG A 100 -14.33 -21.25 4.99
C ARG A 100 -14.90 -21.11 3.58
N ARG A 101 -14.91 -22.23 2.86
CA ARG A 101 -15.55 -22.31 1.54
C ARG A 101 -17.06 -22.17 1.66
#